data_AF-A0A966URE5-F1
#
_entry.id   AF-A0A966URE5-F1
#
_cell.length_a   1.000
_cell.length_b   1.000
_cell.length_c   1.000
_cell.angle_alpha   90.00
_cell.angle_beta   90.00
_cell.angle_gamma   90.00
#
_symmetry.space_group_name_H-M   'P 1'
#
loop_
_entity.id
_entity.type
_entity.pdbx_description
1 polymer ?
#
loop_
_entity_poly.entity_id
_entity_poly.type
_entity_poly.pdbx_seq_one_letter_code
_entity_poly.pdbx_strand_id
1 'polypeptide(L)'
;MANPNAAFGLLPIGKVGQNRDAQGLSEYNIAASSSAIYQNDPVTAAATGYITVATSSDQLLGSLNGVFYTNASTKKPTWANNLAASNTATDIVGYVSDDPYERYEVQASSTLPIADIFLNGNIVYTAGSSANYVSKVTLNT
;
A
#
# COMPACT_ATOMS: atom_id res chain seq x y z
N MET A 1 26.28 12.38 -4.11
CA MET A 1 24.89 12.87 -3.93
C MET A 1 24.22 11.94 -2.94
N ALA A 2 23.76 12.44 -1.79
CA ALA A 2 22.93 11.63 -0.91
C ALA A 2 21.62 11.35 -1.65
N ASN A 3 21.20 10.09 -1.73
CA ASN A 3 19.87 9.75 -2.21
C ASN A 3 18.88 10.50 -1.29
N PRO A 4 18.04 11.43 -1.78
CA PRO A 4 17.05 12.08 -0.93
C PRO A 4 16.21 10.99 -0.28
N ASN A 5 16.21 10.92 1.04
CA ASN A 5 15.40 9.94 1.77
C ASN A 5 13.92 10.34 1.63
N ALA A 6 13.27 9.75 0.64
CA ALA A 6 11.92 10.09 0.21
C ALA A 6 11.19 8.80 -0.15
N ALA A 7 11.06 7.90 0.83
CA ALA A 7 10.35 6.64 0.66
C ALA A 7 8.91 6.89 0.19
N PHE A 8 8.42 6.00 -0.67
CA PHE A 8 7.15 6.12 -1.37
C PHE A 8 6.31 4.83 -1.35
N GLY A 9 6.68 3.86 -0.50
CA GLY A 9 6.04 2.55 -0.40
C GLY A 9 6.23 1.68 -1.63
N LEU A 10 5.26 0.81 -1.87
CA LEU A 10 5.24 -0.10 -3.01
C LEU A 10 4.57 0.56 -4.20
N LEU A 11 5.36 1.21 -5.06
CA LEU A 11 4.85 1.86 -6.27
C LEU A 11 4.74 0.83 -7.40
N PRO A 12 3.54 0.48 -7.90
CA PRO A 12 3.42 -0.41 -9.05
C PRO A 12 4.02 0.25 -10.30
N ILE A 13 4.93 -0.47 -10.97
CA ILE A 13 5.63 -0.01 -12.19
C ILE A 13 5.31 -0.87 -13.41
N GLY A 14 4.45 -1.87 -13.23
CA GLY A 14 3.92 -2.72 -14.29
C GLY A 14 4.34 -4.17 -14.18
N LYS A 15 3.87 -4.98 -15.14
CA LYS A 15 3.90 -6.43 -15.03
C LYS A 15 5.21 -7.09 -15.49
N VAL A 16 5.54 -8.25 -14.92
CA VAL A 16 6.60 -9.15 -15.41
C VAL A 16 6.06 -10.09 -16.50
N GLY A 17 6.87 -10.35 -17.53
CA GLY A 17 6.52 -11.22 -18.66
C GLY A 17 6.01 -10.45 -19.89
N GLN A 18 5.54 -11.18 -20.91
CA GLN A 18 5.02 -10.62 -22.17
C GLN A 18 3.49 -10.45 -22.19
N ASN A 19 2.83 -10.63 -21.05
CA ASN A 19 1.38 -10.46 -20.95
C ASN A 19 1.02 -8.97 -20.94
N ARG A 20 -0.18 -8.62 -21.42
CA ARG A 20 -0.68 -7.24 -21.36
C ARG A 20 -0.76 -6.78 -19.90
N ASP A 21 -0.18 -5.62 -19.63
CA ASP A 21 -0.39 -4.88 -18.39
C ASP A 21 -1.64 -4.00 -18.54
N ALA A 22 -2.68 -4.31 -17.77
CA ALA A 22 -3.93 -3.57 -17.77
C ALA A 22 -4.04 -2.61 -16.58
N GLN A 23 -3.08 -2.64 -15.65
CA GLN A 23 -3.10 -1.86 -14.40
C GLN A 23 -4.44 -1.94 -13.66
N GLY A 24 -5.05 -3.14 -13.67
CA GLY A 24 -6.30 -3.39 -12.99
C GLY A 24 -6.10 -3.35 -11.47
N LEU A 25 -7.11 -2.86 -10.76
CA LEU A 25 -7.13 -2.83 -9.30
C LEU A 25 -8.27 -3.72 -8.81
N SER A 26 -7.97 -4.54 -7.80
CA SER A 26 -8.97 -5.36 -7.12
C SER A 26 -9.60 -4.56 -5.98
N GLU A 27 -10.90 -4.77 -5.75
CA GLU A 27 -11.67 -4.11 -4.70
C GLU A 27 -11.72 -4.97 -3.43
N TYR A 28 -11.40 -4.36 -2.29
CA TYR A 28 -11.41 -5.02 -0.98
C TYR A 28 -12.07 -4.15 0.08
N ASN A 29 -12.87 -4.74 0.95
CA ASN A 29 -13.49 -4.01 2.05
C ASN A 29 -12.46 -3.67 3.14
N ILE A 30 -12.60 -2.47 3.70
CA ILE A 30 -11.87 -2.02 4.89
C ILE A 30 -12.86 -1.78 6.02
N ALA A 31 -12.52 -2.22 7.24
CA ALA A 31 -13.38 -2.02 8.40
C ALA A 31 -13.42 -0.53 8.80
N ALA A 32 -14.57 -0.09 9.32
CA ALA A 32 -14.67 1.20 9.98
C ALA A 32 -13.64 1.31 11.11
N SER A 33 -13.13 2.51 11.33
CA SER A 33 -12.13 2.83 12.35
C SER A 33 -10.81 2.05 12.25
N SER A 34 -10.47 1.56 11.05
CA SER A 34 -9.15 0.98 10.78
C SER A 34 -8.02 2.00 11.00
N SER A 35 -6.80 1.48 11.17
CA SER A 35 -5.57 2.26 11.08
C SER A 35 -5.50 3.03 9.77
N ALA A 36 -4.76 4.14 9.76
CA ALA A 36 -4.49 4.85 8.51
C ALA A 36 -3.79 3.91 7.52
N ILE A 37 -4.18 4.01 6.26
CA ILE A 37 -3.55 3.29 5.14
C ILE A 37 -3.22 4.34 4.09
N TYR A 38 -1.94 4.56 3.85
CA TYR A 38 -1.45 5.59 2.95
C TYR A 38 -1.40 5.06 1.50
N GLN A 39 -1.35 5.98 0.54
CA GLN A 39 -1.11 5.60 -0.85
C GLN A 39 0.21 4.83 -0.95
N ASN A 40 0.19 3.73 -1.68
CA ASN A 40 1.28 2.77 -1.84
C ASN A 40 1.67 2.00 -0.57
N ASP A 41 0.86 2.05 0.49
CA ASP A 41 1.11 1.18 1.64
C ASP A 41 0.86 -0.28 1.23
N PRO A 42 1.71 -1.20 1.68
CA PRO A 42 1.41 -2.61 1.60
C PRO A 42 0.19 -2.91 2.47
N VAL A 43 -0.71 -3.75 1.95
CA VAL A 43 -1.89 -4.22 2.67
C VAL A 43 -1.85 -5.74 2.86
N THR A 44 -2.56 -6.22 3.87
CA THR A 44 -2.72 -7.64 4.17
C THR A 44 -4.19 -7.97 4.41
N ALA A 45 -4.58 -9.21 4.17
CA ALA A 45 -5.91 -9.71 4.50
C ALA A 45 -5.95 -10.13 5.97
N ALA A 46 -6.71 -9.42 6.80
CA ALA A 46 -6.89 -9.77 8.19
C ALA A 46 -7.86 -10.96 8.35
N ALA A 47 -7.74 -11.70 9.46
CA ALA A 47 -8.63 -12.82 9.78
C ALA A 47 -10.10 -12.42 9.98
N THR A 48 -10.41 -11.12 9.98
CA THR A 48 -11.75 -10.54 10.07
C THR A 48 -12.46 -10.44 8.70
N GLY A 49 -11.78 -10.77 7.60
CA GLY A 49 -12.33 -10.65 6.24
C GLY A 49 -12.21 -9.25 5.63
N TYR A 50 -11.48 -8.34 6.28
CA TYR A 50 -11.16 -7.00 5.78
C TYR A 50 -9.66 -6.90 5.49
N ILE A 51 -9.26 -5.99 4.60
CA ILE A 51 -7.84 -5.64 4.47
C ILE A 51 -7.45 -4.58 5.51
N THR A 52 -6.20 -4.64 5.95
CA THR A 52 -5.56 -3.64 6.83
C THR A 52 -4.18 -3.29 6.29
N VAL A 53 -3.59 -2.21 6.79
CA VAL A 53 -2.16 -1.93 6.54
C VAL A 53 -1.32 -3.12 7.00
N ALA A 54 -0.34 -3.50 6.20
CA ALA A 54 0.59 -4.58 6.51
C ALA A 54 1.85 -4.05 7.21
N THR A 55 2.40 -4.89 8.08
CA THR A 55 3.65 -4.66 8.80
C THR A 55 4.68 -5.73 8.41
N SER A 56 5.89 -5.66 8.98
CA SER A 56 7.01 -6.56 8.67
C SER A 56 6.78 -8.04 9.03
N SER A 57 5.68 -8.38 9.71
CA SER A 57 5.32 -9.75 10.08
C SER A 57 4.17 -10.31 9.24
N ASP A 58 3.55 -9.49 8.39
CA ASP A 58 2.34 -9.84 7.66
C ASP A 58 2.67 -10.38 6.25
N GLN A 59 1.79 -11.23 5.74
CA GLN A 59 1.83 -11.60 4.33
C GLN A 59 1.24 -10.47 3.49
N LEU A 60 2.03 -9.96 2.54
CA LEU A 60 1.61 -8.86 1.69
C LEU A 60 0.63 -9.36 0.63
N LEU A 61 -0.53 -8.70 0.54
CA LEU A 61 -1.53 -8.92 -0.50
C LEU A 61 -1.24 -8.06 -1.74
N GLY A 62 -0.83 -6.82 -1.53
CA GLY A 62 -0.64 -5.84 -2.60
C GLY A 62 -0.44 -4.44 -2.05
N SER A 63 -0.61 -3.44 -2.91
CA SER A 63 -0.39 -2.02 -2.59
C SER A 63 -1.66 -1.19 -2.76
N LEU A 64 -1.98 -0.34 -1.78
CA LEU A 64 -3.18 0.51 -1.84
C LEU A 64 -3.01 1.64 -2.87
N ASN A 65 -3.96 1.76 -3.80
CA ASN A 65 -4.02 2.80 -4.83
C ASN A 65 -5.12 3.85 -4.58
N GLY A 66 -5.93 3.66 -3.53
CA GLY A 66 -6.95 4.61 -3.08
C GLY A 66 -8.10 3.93 -2.37
N VAL A 67 -9.02 4.73 -1.85
CA VAL A 67 -10.25 4.26 -1.21
C VAL A 67 -11.46 5.04 -1.72
N PHE A 68 -12.63 4.39 -1.68
CA PHE A 68 -13.92 5.00 -1.94
C PHE A 68 -14.89 4.66 -0.81
N TYR A 69 -15.65 5.66 -0.35
CA TYR A 69 -16.58 5.51 0.77
C TYR A 69 -17.60 6.64 0.80
N THR A 70 -18.70 6.48 1.55
CA THR A 70 -19.62 7.56 1.85
C THR A 70 -19.16 8.33 3.08
N ASN A 71 -18.74 9.59 2.93
CA ASN A 71 -18.22 10.37 4.04
C ASN A 71 -19.31 10.64 5.10
N ALA A 72 -19.06 10.25 6.35
CA ALA A 72 -20.04 10.33 7.43
C ALA A 72 -20.46 11.76 7.80
N SER A 73 -19.61 12.77 7.55
CA SER A 73 -19.94 14.18 7.83
C SER A 73 -20.66 14.84 6.67
N THR A 74 -20.17 14.67 5.44
CA THR A 74 -20.72 15.36 4.27
C THR A 74 -21.86 14.61 3.60
N LYS A 75 -22.03 13.32 3.91
CA LYS A 75 -23.00 12.40 3.29
C LYS A 75 -22.82 12.25 1.77
N LYS A 76 -21.60 12.42 1.28
CA LYS A 76 -21.27 12.33 -0.15
C LYS A 76 -20.35 11.13 -0.43
N PRO A 77 -20.52 10.44 -1.56
CA PRO A 77 -19.51 9.52 -2.06
C PRO A 77 -18.19 10.26 -2.26
N THR A 78 -17.12 9.68 -1.73
CA THR A 78 -15.80 10.31 -1.63
C THR A 78 -14.74 9.32 -2.08
N TRP A 79 -13.96 9.73 -3.07
CA TRP A 79 -12.69 9.09 -3.37
C TRP A 79 -11.57 9.81 -2.61
N ALA A 80 -10.63 9.05 -2.06
CA ALA A 80 -9.40 9.57 -1.46
C ALA A 80 -8.22 8.68 -1.84
N ASN A 81 -7.03 9.27 -1.97
CA ASN A 81 -5.81 8.49 -2.25
C ASN A 81 -5.33 7.67 -1.04
N ASN A 82 -5.87 7.95 0.15
CA ASN A 82 -5.55 7.24 1.39
C ASN A 82 -6.78 7.05 2.28
N LEU A 83 -6.69 6.12 3.22
CA LEU A 83 -7.60 6.03 4.35
C LEU A 83 -7.04 6.83 5.54
N ALA A 84 -7.82 7.78 6.05
CA ALA A 84 -7.54 8.42 7.33
C ALA A 84 -7.83 7.46 8.49
N ALA A 85 -7.00 7.48 9.53
CA ALA A 85 -7.25 6.69 10.74
C ALA A 85 -8.61 7.04 11.35
N SER A 86 -9.27 6.05 11.95
CA SER A 86 -10.55 6.24 12.64
C SER A 86 -11.69 6.76 11.74
N ASN A 87 -11.63 6.52 10.42
CA ASN A 87 -12.73 6.83 9.52
C ASN A 87 -13.97 6.00 9.89
N THR A 88 -15.09 6.66 10.16
CA THR A 88 -16.32 6.02 10.66
C THR A 88 -17.26 5.54 9.56
N ALA A 89 -16.91 5.70 8.28
CA ALA A 89 -17.67 5.13 7.18
C ALA A 89 -17.68 3.59 7.28
N THR A 90 -18.83 2.98 6.99
CA THR A 90 -19.04 1.53 7.09
C THR A 90 -18.99 0.82 5.73
N ASP A 91 -18.87 1.59 4.65
CA ASP A 91 -18.90 1.13 3.25
C ASP A 91 -17.55 1.38 2.55
N ILE A 92 -16.43 1.33 3.29
CA ILE A 92 -15.10 1.63 2.76
C ILE A 92 -14.64 0.49 1.85
N VAL A 93 -14.33 0.84 0.61
CA VAL A 93 -13.69 -0.02 -0.39
C VAL A 93 -12.30 0.52 -0.70
N GLY A 94 -11.28 -0.34 -0.59
CA GLY A 94 -9.92 -0.06 -1.02
C GLY A 94 -9.61 -0.68 -2.37
N TYR A 95 -8.91 0.07 -3.21
CA TYR A 95 -8.41 -0.40 -4.50
C TYR A 95 -6.96 -0.82 -4.36
N VAL A 96 -6.66 -2.07 -4.64
CA VAL A 96 -5.34 -2.66 -4.40
C VAL A 96 -4.76 -3.16 -5.72
N SER A 97 -3.49 -2.86 -5.97
CA SER A 97 -2.72 -3.58 -6.99
C SER A 97 -2.17 -4.85 -6.34
N ASP A 98 -2.68 -6.00 -6.76
CA ASP A 98 -2.48 -7.32 -6.14
C ASP A 98 -2.15 -8.41 -7.18
N ASP A 99 -1.88 -8.01 -8.42
CA ASP A 99 -1.53 -8.95 -9.47
C ASP A 99 -0.23 -9.71 -9.08
N PRO A 100 -0.22 -11.05 -9.06
CA PRO A 100 0.96 -11.83 -8.67
C PRO A 100 2.21 -11.59 -9.54
N TYR A 101 2.03 -11.01 -10.72
CA TYR A 101 3.09 -10.65 -11.64
C TYR A 101 3.37 -9.13 -11.67
N GLU A 102 2.78 -8.34 -10.79
CA GLU A 102 3.08 -6.91 -10.65
C GLU A 102 4.52 -6.73 -10.16
N ARG A 103 5.21 -5.71 -10.69
CA ARG A 103 6.49 -5.27 -10.15
C ARG A 103 6.29 -3.96 -9.42
N TYR A 104 6.96 -3.84 -8.29
CA TYR A 104 6.95 -2.63 -7.49
C TYR A 104 8.34 -2.02 -7.45
N GLU A 105 8.40 -0.70 -7.59
CA GLU A 105 9.54 0.08 -7.15
C GLU A 105 9.39 0.38 -5.67
N VAL A 106 10.48 0.24 -4.92
CA VAL A 106 10.53 0.52 -3.49
C VAL A 106 11.91 1.03 -3.12
N GLN A 107 11.98 2.01 -2.22
CA GLN A 107 13.24 2.50 -1.70
C GLN A 107 13.83 1.50 -0.69
N ALA A 108 15.12 1.18 -0.82
CA ALA A 108 15.86 0.44 0.20
C ALA A 108 16.00 1.27 1.50
N SER A 109 15.93 0.62 2.66
CA SER A 109 16.15 1.27 3.97
C SER A 109 17.60 1.71 4.16
N SER A 110 18.54 1.04 3.49
CA SER A 110 19.96 1.40 3.48
C SER A 110 20.64 1.00 2.16
N THR A 111 21.96 0.85 2.14
CA THR A 111 22.69 0.33 0.98
C THR A 111 22.30 -1.12 0.72
N LEU A 112 21.75 -1.41 -0.46
CA LEU A 112 21.45 -2.78 -0.90
C LEU A 112 22.72 -3.48 -1.41
N PRO A 113 23.25 -4.52 -0.73
CA PRO A 113 24.39 -5.28 -1.20
C PRO A 113 23.99 -6.19 -2.38
N ILE A 114 24.94 -6.49 -3.27
CA ILE A 114 24.72 -7.40 -4.41
C ILE A 114 24.28 -8.80 -3.94
N ALA A 115 24.70 -9.22 -2.74
CA ALA A 115 24.36 -10.52 -2.17
C ALA A 115 22.86 -10.68 -1.83
N ASP A 116 22.11 -9.58 -1.68
CA ASP A 116 20.67 -9.62 -1.37
C ASP A 116 19.80 -9.75 -2.63
N ILE A 117 20.39 -9.61 -3.81
CA ILE A 117 19.68 -9.81 -5.08
C ILE A 117 19.29 -11.29 -5.19
N PHE A 118 18.04 -11.54 -5.58
CA PHE A 118 17.38 -12.87 -5.63
C PHE A 118 16.98 -13.47 -4.28
N LEU A 119 17.15 -12.75 -3.15
CA LEU A 119 16.55 -13.13 -1.88
C LEU A 119 15.15 -12.53 -1.72
N ASN A 120 14.35 -13.13 -0.84
CA ASN A 120 13.10 -12.51 -0.40
C ASN A 120 13.45 -11.39 0.58
N GLY A 121 13.09 -10.15 0.23
CA GLY A 121 13.21 -9.01 1.14
C GLY A 121 11.96 -8.85 2.02
N ASN A 122 12.16 -8.31 3.22
CA ASN A 122 11.06 -7.89 4.09
C ASN A 122 10.85 -6.38 3.98
N ILE A 123 9.71 -5.86 4.41
CA ILE A 123 9.46 -4.42 4.51
C ILE A 123 9.88 -3.88 5.88
N VAL A 124 10.24 -2.60 5.92
CA VAL A 124 10.26 -1.80 7.15
C VAL A 124 9.05 -0.88 7.13
N TYR A 125 8.11 -1.11 8.04
CA TYR A 125 6.94 -0.26 8.14
C TYR A 125 7.26 1.04 8.88
N THR A 126 6.96 2.17 8.25
CA THR A 126 6.92 3.49 8.87
C THR A 126 5.67 4.20 8.38
N ALA A 127 4.92 4.82 9.29
CA ALA A 127 3.72 5.55 8.92
C ALA A 127 3.99 6.60 7.83
N GLY A 128 3.08 6.71 6.87
CA GLY A 128 3.21 7.58 5.71
C GLY A 128 3.27 9.08 6.03
N SER A 129 3.55 9.88 5.01
CA SER A 129 3.57 11.34 5.11
C SER A 129 2.14 11.89 5.16
N SER A 130 1.82 12.70 6.17
CA SER A 130 0.53 13.41 6.22
C SER A 130 0.41 14.58 5.25
N ALA A 131 1.53 15.04 4.66
CA ALA A 131 1.51 16.15 3.72
C ALA A 131 0.94 15.73 2.35
N ASN A 132 1.32 14.53 1.88
CA ASN A 132 1.00 14.03 0.55
C ASN A 132 0.20 12.71 0.58
N TYR A 133 0.04 12.13 1.77
CA TYR A 133 -0.61 10.85 2.02
C TYR A 133 0.04 9.65 1.32
N VAL A 134 1.36 9.71 1.13
CA VAL A 134 2.16 8.63 0.54
C VAL A 134 2.87 7.84 1.63
N SER A 135 2.94 6.53 1.45
CA SER A 135 3.66 5.58 2.29
C SER A 135 5.13 5.95 2.48
N LYS A 136 5.69 5.60 3.64
CA LYS A 136 7.13 5.66 3.92
C LYS A 136 7.74 4.27 4.07
N VAL A 137 7.04 3.23 3.63
CA VAL A 137 7.55 1.87 3.65
C VAL A 137 8.79 1.76 2.77
N THR A 138 9.79 1.05 3.28
CA THR A 138 11.03 0.73 2.58
C THR A 138 11.28 -0.77 2.55
N LEU A 139 12.12 -1.22 1.62
CA LEU A 139 12.66 -2.57 1.61
C LEU A 139 13.75 -2.68 2.66
N ASN A 140 13.64 -3.65 3.57
CA ASN A 140 14.67 -3.94 4.55
C ASN A 140 15.90 -4.52 3.84
N THR A 141 17.04 -3.87 4.09
CA THR A 141 18.37 -4.26 3.63
C THR A 141 19.26 -4.50 4.83
#